data_AF-A0A6P1TB01-F1
#
_entry.id   AF-A0A6P1TB01-F1
#
_cell.length_a   1.000
_cell.length_b   1.000
_cell.length_c   1.000
_cell.angle_alpha   90.00
_cell.angle_beta   90.00
_cell.angle_gamma   90.00
#
_symmetry.space_group_name_H-M   'P 1'
#
loop_
_entity.id
_entity.type
_entity.pdbx_description
1 polymer ?
#
loop_
_entity_poly.entity_id
_entity_poly.type
_entity_poly.pdbx_seq_one_letter_code
_entity_poly.pdbx_strand_id
1 'polypeptide(L)'
;MYQISVTALPVKIPGVYRWCLDFPKTGQAFEEPELLEKGLNFQGWVLPQEGCEAKPYFRLGAHTRYLPLEATRTDVIERVLKEPVENNPKVRCGFQENIPVNSSCGFFGFEVDGARIDVVKVEVLGSLRIIEGREGWLFLDNDSNQSVDQYKGNLLLGKLELREWSTYLDNLRKNAQALSLRHALLIAPAKEMVLSDFYPHKKGKTSPVEQVLALTRPEHHVVHPVAELESSEFRTFRMCDTHWTSKGAMLGLLAVLRELGLDPVEAAAVFEADKYKETMHSGDLGSKVFPSQSAKELVLTGAHYRKWVEYDNFLPNMGRVIVIRNTGAPYPAKCMIFGSSSSYSFFDYISRVFSEVIFIHSAGSIDFDVVAAEKPDYLIAQTNGRFVVRPPSTEYSLAGEIADKWERLDSASRSRVTEKYSFREGGADSTLSHFHRMLPFVA
;
A
#
# COMPACT_ATOMS: atom_id res chain seq x y z
N MET A 1 -13.61 -2.17 1.20
CA MET A 1 -14.51 -1.34 0.38
C MET A 1 -14.02 -1.20 -1.07
N TYR A 2 -14.80 -1.75 -2.00
CA TYR A 2 -14.68 -1.62 -3.46
C TYR A 2 -15.73 -0.67 -4.00
N GLN A 3 -15.48 -0.04 -5.15
CA GLN A 3 -16.44 0.81 -5.84
C GLN A 3 -16.85 0.22 -7.19
N ILE A 4 -18.11 0.38 -7.56
CA ILE A 4 -18.60 -0.02 -8.88
C ILE A 4 -18.38 1.11 -9.88
N SER A 5 -17.89 0.75 -11.06
CA SER A 5 -17.89 1.62 -12.25
C SER A 5 -18.77 1.00 -13.33
N VAL A 6 -19.67 1.81 -13.89
CA VAL A 6 -20.61 1.41 -14.93
C VAL A 6 -20.36 2.30 -16.15
N THR A 7 -19.92 1.69 -17.24
CA THR A 7 -19.54 2.39 -18.47
C THR A 7 -20.40 1.89 -19.63
N ALA A 8 -21.15 2.78 -20.26
CA ALA A 8 -21.91 2.45 -21.47
C ALA A 8 -20.95 2.22 -22.65
N LEU A 9 -21.20 1.15 -23.41
CA LEU A 9 -20.48 0.86 -24.65
C LEU A 9 -21.18 1.57 -25.81
N PRO A 10 -20.44 2.14 -26.78
CA PRO A 10 -21.01 2.89 -27.91
C PRO A 10 -21.57 1.95 -28.99
N VAL A 11 -22.51 1.09 -28.61
CA VAL A 11 -23.14 0.08 -29.48
C VAL A 11 -24.63 0.37 -29.65
N LYS A 12 -25.16 0.02 -30.82
CA LYS A 12 -26.61 0.00 -31.06
C LYS A 12 -27.12 -1.42 -30.80
N ILE A 13 -28.38 -1.51 -30.38
CA ILE A 13 -29.06 -2.79 -30.13
C ILE A 13 -30.22 -2.87 -31.13
N PRO A 14 -30.02 -3.50 -32.29
CA PRO A 14 -31.11 -3.78 -33.23
C PRO A 14 -32.24 -4.52 -32.52
N GLY A 15 -33.49 -4.25 -32.88
CA GLY A 15 -34.67 -4.90 -32.29
C GLY A 15 -35.03 -4.43 -30.87
N VAL A 16 -34.33 -3.46 -30.29
CA VAL A 16 -34.71 -2.80 -29.02
C VAL A 16 -35.15 -1.37 -29.27
N TYR A 17 -36.37 -1.03 -28.83
CA TYR A 17 -36.91 0.32 -28.89
C TYR A 17 -36.25 1.22 -27.83
N ARG A 18 -36.24 0.78 -26.58
CA ARG A 18 -35.61 1.51 -25.47
C ARG A 18 -35.31 0.59 -24.30
N TRP A 19 -34.32 0.93 -23.49
CA TRP A 19 -33.97 0.19 -22.29
C TRP A 19 -33.33 1.13 -21.27
N CYS A 20 -33.21 0.67 -20.02
CA CYS A 20 -32.43 1.31 -18.97
C CYS A 20 -31.88 0.26 -18.02
N LEU A 21 -30.66 0.50 -17.52
CA LEU A 21 -30.10 -0.19 -16.37
C LEU A 21 -30.14 0.78 -15.18
N ASP A 22 -31.07 0.55 -14.26
CA ASP A 22 -31.27 1.40 -13.08
C ASP A 22 -30.20 1.14 -12.01
N PHE A 23 -29.80 -0.13 -11.86
CA PHE A 23 -28.68 -0.59 -11.03
C PHE A 23 -27.90 -1.69 -11.75
N PRO A 24 -26.58 -1.79 -11.53
CA PRO A 24 -25.76 -0.97 -10.62
C PRO A 24 -25.49 0.46 -11.12
N LYS A 25 -25.00 1.32 -10.22
CA LYS A 25 -24.58 2.71 -10.50
C LYS A 25 -23.11 2.94 -10.16
N THR A 26 -22.45 3.79 -10.94
CA THR A 26 -21.09 4.22 -10.66
C THR A 26 -20.99 4.89 -9.28
N GLY A 27 -19.97 4.53 -8.51
CA GLY A 27 -19.68 5.08 -7.18
C GLY A 27 -20.33 4.34 -6.01
N GLN A 28 -21.16 3.31 -6.26
CA GLN A 28 -21.67 2.45 -5.19
C GLN A 28 -20.51 1.68 -4.52
N ALA A 29 -20.52 1.64 -3.19
CA ALA A 29 -19.45 1.05 -2.40
C ALA A 29 -19.90 -0.25 -1.71
N PHE A 30 -19.06 -1.28 -1.75
CA PHE A 30 -19.36 -2.61 -1.21
C PHE A 30 -18.16 -3.20 -0.48
N GLU A 31 -18.40 -4.08 0.49
CA GLU A 31 -17.35 -4.95 1.04
C GLU A 31 -17.25 -6.25 0.23
N GLU A 32 -16.08 -6.91 0.26
CA GLU A 32 -15.84 -8.15 -0.52
C GLU A 32 -16.89 -9.24 -0.29
N PRO A 33 -17.23 -9.61 0.97
CA PRO A 33 -18.18 -10.69 1.20
C PRO A 33 -19.58 -10.35 0.67
N GLU A 34 -19.94 -9.07 0.63
CA GLU A 34 -21.22 -8.64 0.05
C GLU A 34 -21.28 -8.91 -1.46
N LEU A 35 -20.21 -8.61 -2.19
CA LEU A 35 -20.14 -8.89 -3.64
C LEU A 35 -20.07 -10.38 -3.96
N LEU A 36 -19.36 -11.15 -3.13
CA LEU A 36 -19.18 -12.60 -3.34
C LEU A 36 -20.41 -13.41 -2.93
N GLU A 37 -21.10 -13.05 -1.84
CA GLU A 37 -22.20 -13.84 -1.28
C GLU A 37 -23.58 -13.28 -1.67
N LYS A 38 -23.79 -11.97 -1.49
CA LYS A 38 -25.09 -11.33 -1.78
C LYS A 38 -25.21 -10.92 -3.25
N GLY A 39 -24.10 -10.56 -3.88
CA GLY A 39 -24.04 -10.15 -5.26
C GLY A 39 -24.43 -8.70 -5.51
N LEU A 40 -24.27 -8.29 -6.77
CA LEU A 40 -24.60 -6.95 -7.23
C LEU A 40 -26.04 -6.94 -7.75
N ASN A 41 -26.83 -5.94 -7.33
CA ASN A 41 -28.20 -5.77 -7.81
C ASN A 41 -28.19 -5.27 -9.26
N PHE A 42 -28.69 -6.10 -10.18
CA PHE A 42 -29.01 -5.72 -11.53
C PHE A 42 -30.50 -5.47 -11.64
N GLN A 43 -30.87 -4.23 -11.87
CA GLN A 43 -32.26 -3.81 -11.98
C GLN A 43 -32.42 -2.87 -13.16
N GLY A 44 -33.47 -3.05 -13.94
CA GLY A 44 -33.72 -2.22 -15.11
C GLY A 44 -34.94 -2.67 -15.88
N TRP A 45 -35.01 -2.27 -17.14
CA TRP A 45 -36.09 -2.62 -18.06
C TRP A 45 -35.66 -2.56 -19.52
N VAL A 46 -36.39 -3.27 -20.37
CA VAL A 46 -36.19 -3.27 -21.83
C VAL A 46 -37.52 -3.36 -22.55
N LEU A 47 -37.67 -2.56 -23.61
CA LEU A 47 -38.79 -2.57 -24.53
C LEU A 47 -38.27 -3.02 -25.90
N PRO A 48 -38.51 -4.27 -26.31
CA PRO A 48 -38.24 -4.73 -27.66
C PRO A 48 -39.10 -3.97 -28.70
N GLN A 49 -38.62 -3.92 -29.93
CA GLN A 49 -39.44 -3.55 -31.09
C GLN A 49 -40.49 -4.64 -31.35
N GLU A 50 -41.56 -4.29 -32.07
CA GLU A 50 -42.62 -5.23 -32.40
C GLU A 50 -42.06 -6.44 -33.17
N GLY A 51 -42.44 -7.65 -32.75
CA GLY A 51 -41.93 -8.90 -33.34
C GLY A 51 -40.55 -9.34 -32.87
N CYS A 52 -39.84 -8.54 -32.06
CA CYS A 52 -38.52 -8.88 -31.52
C CYS A 52 -38.64 -9.40 -30.07
N GLU A 53 -37.75 -10.33 -29.68
CA GLU A 53 -37.58 -10.76 -28.29
C GLU A 53 -36.22 -10.29 -27.78
N ALA A 54 -36.18 -9.61 -26.63
CA ALA A 54 -34.92 -9.18 -26.00
C ALA A 54 -34.76 -9.82 -24.62
N LYS A 55 -33.65 -10.52 -24.39
CA LYS A 55 -33.32 -11.17 -23.12
C LYS A 55 -32.13 -10.46 -22.49
N PRO A 56 -32.31 -9.70 -21.39
CA PRO A 56 -31.18 -9.10 -20.70
C PRO A 56 -30.30 -10.20 -20.10
N TYR A 57 -28.99 -10.00 -20.15
CA TYR A 57 -28.01 -10.88 -19.53
C TYR A 57 -26.91 -10.09 -18.83
N PHE A 58 -26.29 -10.70 -17.85
CA PHE A 58 -25.00 -10.30 -17.31
C PHE A 58 -23.99 -11.43 -17.53
N ARG A 59 -22.85 -11.09 -18.11
CA ARG A 59 -21.76 -12.01 -18.43
C ARG A 59 -20.55 -11.69 -17.59
N LEU A 60 -20.05 -12.72 -16.89
CA LEU A 60 -18.88 -12.66 -16.03
C LEU A 60 -17.92 -13.80 -16.42
N GLY A 61 -16.78 -13.43 -17.03
CA GLY A 61 -15.88 -14.41 -17.65
C GLY A 61 -16.60 -15.28 -18.69
N ALA A 62 -16.58 -16.60 -18.48
CA ALA A 62 -17.24 -17.58 -19.35
C ALA A 62 -18.72 -17.84 -18.99
N HIS A 63 -19.23 -17.26 -17.90
CA HIS A 63 -20.59 -17.51 -17.42
C HIS A 63 -21.52 -16.38 -17.84
N THR A 64 -22.73 -16.74 -18.29
CA THR A 64 -23.79 -15.80 -18.67
C THR A 64 -25.03 -16.10 -17.84
N ARG A 65 -25.57 -15.09 -17.17
CA ARG A 65 -26.83 -15.14 -16.42
C ARG A 65 -27.86 -14.29 -17.13
N TYR A 66 -28.96 -14.90 -17.57
CA TYR A 66 -30.10 -14.16 -18.12
C TYR A 66 -31.01 -13.70 -17.00
N LEU A 67 -31.51 -12.47 -17.09
CA LEU A 67 -32.40 -11.88 -16.10
C LEU A 67 -33.86 -11.99 -16.60
N PRO A 68 -34.76 -12.66 -15.87
CA PRO A 68 -36.16 -12.76 -16.27
C PRO A 68 -36.86 -11.40 -16.28
N LEU A 69 -37.68 -11.15 -17.32
CA LEU A 69 -38.52 -9.95 -17.42
C LEU A 69 -39.85 -10.13 -16.66
N GLU A 70 -39.77 -10.26 -15.34
CA GLU A 70 -40.94 -10.50 -14.49
C GLU A 70 -41.35 -9.29 -13.65
N ALA A 71 -40.49 -8.27 -13.56
CA ALA A 71 -40.76 -7.10 -12.74
C ALA A 71 -41.71 -6.12 -13.44
N THR A 72 -42.75 -5.72 -12.71
CA THR A 72 -43.74 -4.74 -13.18
C THR A 72 -43.15 -3.33 -13.22
N ARG A 73 -43.33 -2.63 -14.35
CA ARG A 73 -42.84 -1.27 -14.59
C ARG A 73 -43.93 -0.36 -15.16
N THR A 74 -44.89 0.01 -14.32
CA THR A 74 -46.00 0.91 -14.70
C THR A 74 -45.48 2.30 -15.11
N ASP A 75 -44.43 2.78 -14.46
CA ASP A 75 -43.74 4.03 -14.79
C ASP A 75 -43.20 4.06 -16.22
N VAL A 76 -42.70 2.92 -16.71
CA VAL A 76 -42.21 2.77 -18.08
C VAL A 76 -43.38 2.84 -19.05
N ILE A 77 -44.49 2.16 -18.78
CA ILE A 77 -45.69 2.20 -19.63
C ILE A 77 -46.23 3.63 -19.73
N GLU A 78 -46.45 4.30 -18.61
CA GLU A 78 -47.03 5.64 -18.57
C GLU A 78 -46.11 6.71 -19.17
N ARG A 79 -44.81 6.68 -18.83
CA ARG A 79 -43.90 7.78 -19.18
C ARG A 79 -43.12 7.56 -20.47
N VAL A 80 -42.84 6.31 -20.82
CA VAL A 80 -42.04 5.96 -22.00
C VAL A 80 -42.94 5.60 -23.18
N LEU A 81 -43.92 4.70 -22.98
CA LEU A 81 -44.87 4.34 -24.04
C LEU A 81 -46.05 5.31 -24.15
N LYS A 82 -46.40 6.02 -23.06
CA LYS A 82 -47.57 6.91 -22.98
C LYS A 82 -48.88 6.16 -23.26
N GLU A 83 -48.94 4.92 -22.78
CA GLU A 83 -50.07 4.00 -22.94
C GLU A 83 -50.78 3.79 -21.59
N PRO A 84 -52.06 3.36 -21.58
CA PRO A 84 -52.73 2.93 -20.36
C PRO A 84 -52.05 1.69 -19.78
N VAL A 85 -51.91 1.65 -18.46
CA VAL A 85 -51.28 0.52 -17.72
C VAL A 85 -52.18 -0.71 -17.69
N GLU A 86 -53.49 -0.50 -17.60
CA GLU A 86 -54.47 -1.57 -17.44
C GLU A 86 -54.41 -2.54 -18.63
N ASN A 87 -54.14 -3.82 -18.33
CA ASN A 87 -53.98 -4.90 -19.31
C ASN A 87 -52.87 -4.70 -20.36
N ASN A 88 -51.89 -3.82 -20.12
CA ASN A 88 -50.78 -3.63 -21.05
C ASN A 88 -49.84 -4.86 -21.04
N PRO A 89 -49.65 -5.57 -22.16
CA PRO A 89 -48.83 -6.78 -22.20
C PRO A 89 -47.34 -6.51 -21.91
N LYS A 90 -46.88 -5.26 -22.05
CA LYS A 90 -45.50 -4.85 -21.81
C LYS A 90 -45.24 -4.43 -20.36
N VAL A 91 -46.25 -4.50 -19.48
CA VAL A 91 -46.12 -4.06 -18.08
C VAL A 91 -45.05 -4.82 -17.31
N ARG A 92 -44.77 -6.08 -17.69
CA ARG A 92 -43.65 -6.90 -17.20
C ARG A 92 -42.43 -6.77 -18.11
N CYS A 93 -41.92 -5.54 -18.26
CA CYS A 93 -40.70 -5.26 -19.02
C CYS A 93 -39.47 -5.05 -18.13
N GLY A 94 -39.63 -5.14 -16.80
CA GLY A 94 -38.56 -4.96 -15.84
C GLY A 94 -37.87 -6.27 -15.48
N PHE A 95 -36.60 -6.16 -15.10
CA PHE A 95 -35.81 -7.23 -14.49
C PHE A 95 -35.22 -6.75 -13.17
N GLN A 96 -35.04 -7.68 -12.23
CA GLN A 96 -34.32 -7.44 -10.99
C GLN A 96 -33.73 -8.75 -10.46
N GLU A 97 -32.40 -8.82 -10.32
CA GLU A 97 -31.72 -9.97 -9.74
C GLU A 97 -30.41 -9.54 -9.07
N ASN A 98 -30.09 -10.12 -7.93
CA ASN A 98 -28.76 -9.98 -7.33
C ASN A 98 -27.86 -11.08 -7.88
N ILE A 99 -26.76 -10.69 -8.53
CA ILE A 99 -25.84 -11.64 -9.16
C ILE A 99 -24.51 -11.62 -8.40
N PRO A 100 -24.11 -12.74 -7.75
CA PRO A 100 -22.77 -12.88 -7.16
C PRO A 100 -21.68 -12.56 -8.19
N VAL A 101 -20.77 -11.67 -7.82
CA VAL A 101 -19.67 -11.23 -8.69
C VAL A 101 -18.37 -11.77 -8.13
N ASN A 102 -17.69 -12.64 -8.88
CA ASN A 102 -16.40 -13.24 -8.51
C ASN A 102 -15.24 -12.82 -9.42
N SER A 103 -15.43 -11.75 -10.21
CA SER A 103 -14.42 -11.19 -11.11
C SER A 103 -14.52 -9.66 -11.14
N SER A 104 -13.41 -8.97 -11.39
CA SER A 104 -13.34 -7.51 -11.41
C SER A 104 -14.07 -6.85 -12.59
N CYS A 105 -14.42 -7.60 -13.63
CA CYS A 105 -15.04 -7.05 -14.83
C CYS A 105 -16.09 -7.99 -15.42
N GLY A 106 -17.26 -7.45 -15.74
CA GLY A 106 -18.34 -8.13 -16.45
C GLY A 106 -19.05 -7.22 -17.44
N PHE A 107 -19.94 -7.80 -18.24
CA PHE A 107 -20.68 -7.11 -19.28
C PHE A 107 -22.17 -7.36 -19.14
N PHE A 108 -22.96 -6.29 -19.06
CA PHE A 108 -24.41 -6.35 -19.16
C PHE A 108 -24.81 -6.10 -20.62
N GLY A 109 -25.75 -6.91 -21.10
CA GLY A 109 -26.10 -7.00 -22.51
C GLY A 109 -27.53 -7.47 -22.74
N PHE A 110 -27.89 -7.56 -24.02
CA PHE A 110 -29.14 -8.17 -24.45
C PHE A 110 -28.86 -9.21 -25.52
N GLU A 111 -29.57 -10.33 -25.46
CA GLU A 111 -29.71 -11.23 -26.59
C GLU A 111 -30.99 -10.87 -27.35
N VAL A 112 -30.85 -10.53 -28.62
CA VAL A 112 -31.96 -10.20 -29.52
C VAL A 112 -31.87 -11.09 -30.74
N ASP A 113 -32.92 -11.86 -31.02
CA ASP A 113 -33.01 -12.81 -32.14
C ASP A 113 -31.79 -13.75 -32.27
N GLY A 114 -31.25 -14.17 -31.11
CA GLY A 114 -30.08 -15.05 -31.00
C GLY A 114 -28.72 -14.36 -31.07
N ALA A 115 -28.66 -13.04 -31.29
CA ALA A 115 -27.43 -12.26 -31.26
C ALA A 115 -27.21 -11.60 -29.89
N ARG A 116 -26.07 -11.86 -29.25
CA ARG A 116 -25.68 -11.25 -27.97
C ARG A 116 -24.92 -9.95 -28.18
N ILE A 117 -25.37 -8.89 -27.52
CA ILE A 117 -24.80 -7.55 -27.63
C ILE A 117 -24.51 -7.03 -26.22
N ASP A 118 -23.23 -6.88 -25.89
CA ASP A 118 -22.78 -6.24 -24.66
C ASP A 118 -22.95 -4.72 -24.79
N VAL A 119 -23.65 -4.09 -23.83
CA VAL A 119 -24.02 -2.66 -23.91
C VAL A 119 -23.46 -1.84 -22.76
N VAL A 120 -23.09 -2.49 -21.65
CA VAL A 120 -22.53 -1.86 -20.47
C VAL A 120 -21.39 -2.72 -19.94
N LYS A 121 -20.24 -2.10 -19.69
CA LYS A 121 -19.15 -2.68 -18.92
C LYS A 121 -19.34 -2.33 -17.45
N VAL A 122 -19.30 -3.34 -16.58
CA VAL A 122 -19.38 -3.18 -15.12
C VAL A 122 -18.05 -3.62 -14.52
N GLU A 123 -17.41 -2.74 -13.76
CA GLU A 123 -16.12 -2.98 -13.13
C GLU A 123 -16.21 -2.82 -11.61
N VAL A 124 -15.55 -3.72 -10.88
CA VAL A 124 -15.32 -3.64 -9.45
C VAL A 124 -13.92 -3.08 -9.23
N LEU A 125 -13.85 -1.84 -8.76
CA LEU A 125 -12.61 -1.10 -8.57
C LEU A 125 -12.17 -1.14 -7.10
N GLY A 126 -10.91 -1.52 -6.88
CA GLY A 126 -10.25 -1.35 -5.59
C GLY A 126 -9.82 0.08 -5.31
N SER A 127 -9.38 0.34 -4.07
CA SER A 127 -8.92 1.69 -3.68
C SER A 127 -7.55 2.08 -4.26
N LEU A 128 -6.81 1.13 -4.83
CA LEU A 128 -5.54 1.34 -5.53
C LEU A 128 -5.61 0.67 -6.89
N ARG A 129 -4.98 1.29 -7.90
CA ARG A 129 -4.72 0.59 -9.16
C ARG A 129 -3.50 -0.30 -8.98
N ILE A 130 -3.54 -1.45 -9.63
CA ILE A 130 -2.54 -2.50 -9.48
C ILE A 130 -2.13 -2.95 -10.86
N ILE A 131 -0.83 -3.12 -11.05
CA ILE A 131 -0.26 -3.73 -12.24
C ILE A 131 -0.07 -5.21 -11.96
N GLU A 132 -0.68 -6.05 -12.79
CA GLU A 132 -0.39 -7.48 -12.82
C GLU A 132 0.89 -7.71 -13.64
N GLY A 133 1.92 -8.18 -12.96
CA GLY A 133 3.15 -8.67 -13.56
C GLY A 133 3.04 -10.14 -13.97
N ARG A 134 4.15 -10.67 -14.50
CA ARG A 134 4.23 -12.10 -14.85
C ARG A 134 4.10 -12.95 -13.59
N GLU A 135 3.64 -14.19 -13.75
CA GLU A 135 3.60 -15.20 -12.66
C GLU A 135 2.84 -14.77 -11.39
N GLY A 136 1.82 -13.91 -11.53
CA GLY A 136 0.97 -13.51 -10.41
C GLY A 136 1.59 -12.47 -9.46
N TRP A 137 2.68 -11.82 -9.87
CA TRP A 137 3.25 -10.70 -9.13
C TRP A 137 2.37 -9.46 -9.24
N LEU A 138 2.07 -8.82 -8.11
CA LEU A 138 1.36 -7.53 -8.09
C LEU A 138 2.33 -6.39 -7.87
N PHE A 139 2.16 -5.30 -8.62
CA PHE A 139 2.92 -4.07 -8.50
C PHE A 139 1.98 -2.88 -8.28
N LEU A 140 2.51 -1.86 -7.60
CA LEU A 140 1.76 -0.63 -7.33
C LEU A 140 1.56 0.16 -8.63
N ASP A 141 0.37 0.74 -8.80
CA ASP A 141 0.05 1.66 -9.90
C ASP A 141 -0.73 2.87 -9.38
N ASN A 142 -0.66 3.96 -10.13
CA ASN A 142 -1.37 5.22 -9.89
C ASN A 142 -1.23 5.73 -8.44
N ASP A 143 -0.03 5.63 -7.88
CA ASP A 143 0.28 6.19 -6.57
C ASP A 143 0.62 7.68 -6.66
N SER A 144 0.54 8.38 -5.52
CA SER A 144 0.79 9.82 -5.45
C SER A 144 2.22 10.23 -5.79
N ASN A 145 3.18 9.29 -5.82
CA ASN A 145 4.56 9.57 -6.23
C ASN A 145 4.84 9.22 -7.69
N GLN A 146 3.87 8.71 -8.45
CA GLN A 146 4.03 8.35 -9.87
C GLN A 146 5.14 7.31 -10.11
N SER A 147 5.22 6.27 -9.26
CA SER A 147 6.27 5.23 -9.29
C SER A 147 6.48 4.61 -10.67
N VAL A 148 5.40 4.36 -11.42
CA VAL A 148 5.45 3.83 -12.80
C VAL A 148 6.21 4.76 -13.75
N ASP A 149 5.96 6.07 -13.67
CA ASP A 149 6.64 7.05 -14.51
C ASP A 149 8.08 7.30 -14.08
N GLN A 150 8.39 7.15 -12.77
CA GLN A 150 9.77 7.13 -12.29
C GLN A 150 10.54 5.96 -12.91
N TYR A 151 9.98 4.75 -12.88
CA TYR A 151 10.62 3.54 -13.41
C TYR A 151 10.83 3.61 -14.93
N LYS A 152 9.84 4.13 -15.66
CA LYS A 152 9.91 4.31 -17.12
C LYS A 152 10.83 5.46 -17.54
N GLY A 153 11.31 6.28 -16.60
CA GLY A 153 12.10 7.48 -16.88
C GLY A 153 11.30 8.63 -17.49
N ASN A 154 9.97 8.61 -17.33
CA ASN A 154 9.06 9.69 -17.75
C ASN A 154 9.04 10.82 -16.71
N LEU A 155 9.26 10.48 -15.44
CA LEU A 155 9.43 11.44 -14.35
C LEU A 155 10.89 11.43 -13.90
N LEU A 156 11.54 12.58 -13.98
CA LEU A 156 12.93 12.80 -13.56
C LEU A 156 12.99 14.01 -12.62
N LEU A 157 14.01 14.04 -11.77
CA LEU A 157 14.29 15.17 -10.89
C LEU A 157 14.82 16.36 -11.69
N GLY A 158 14.27 17.54 -11.42
CA GLY A 158 14.75 18.81 -11.95
C GLY A 158 15.95 19.35 -11.17
N LYS A 159 16.42 20.53 -11.56
CA LYS A 159 17.58 21.16 -10.92
C LYS A 159 17.34 21.54 -9.46
N LEU A 160 16.10 21.85 -9.09
CA LEU A 160 15.75 22.23 -7.73
C LEU A 160 15.82 21.00 -6.81
N GLU A 161 15.13 19.93 -7.19
CA GLU A 161 15.05 18.69 -6.41
C GLU A 161 16.44 18.06 -6.24
N LEU A 162 17.29 18.10 -7.28
CA LEU A 162 18.68 17.62 -7.17
C LEU A 162 19.52 18.47 -6.19
N ARG A 163 19.32 19.78 -6.14
CA ARG A 163 20.01 20.66 -5.18
C ARG A 163 19.53 20.40 -3.76
N GLU A 164 18.24 20.19 -3.57
CA GLU A 164 17.65 19.85 -2.27
C GLU A 164 18.17 18.50 -1.77
N TRP A 165 18.26 17.49 -2.65
CA TRP A 165 18.91 16.22 -2.33
C TRP A 165 20.38 16.38 -1.94
N SER A 166 21.16 17.16 -2.71
CA SER A 166 22.55 17.46 -2.34
C SER A 166 22.65 18.12 -0.98
N THR A 167 21.75 19.07 -0.69
CA THR A 167 21.70 19.78 0.59
C THR A 167 21.37 18.84 1.74
N TYR A 168 20.38 17.97 1.55
CA TYR A 168 20.00 16.97 2.55
C TYR A 168 21.15 16.01 2.87
N LEU A 169 21.84 15.48 1.85
CA LEU A 169 22.99 14.57 2.02
C LEU A 169 24.13 15.25 2.79
N ASP A 170 24.46 16.50 2.43
CA ASP A 170 25.51 17.26 3.09
C ASP A 170 25.15 17.62 4.54
N ASN A 171 23.89 17.99 4.80
CA ASN A 171 23.40 18.31 6.14
C ASN A 171 23.34 17.06 7.03
N LEU A 172 22.85 15.92 6.52
CA LEU A 172 22.83 14.65 7.24
C LEU A 172 24.25 14.30 7.71
N ARG A 173 25.22 14.29 6.79
CA ARG A 173 26.63 14.05 7.10
C ARG A 173 27.16 15.04 8.14
N LYS A 174 26.97 16.35 7.92
CA LYS A 174 27.49 17.40 8.80
C LYS A 174 26.95 17.27 10.23
N ASN A 175 25.65 17.07 10.39
CA ASN A 175 25.01 16.94 11.69
C ASN A 175 25.41 15.63 12.38
N ALA A 176 25.48 14.52 11.65
CA ALA A 176 25.98 13.25 12.19
C ALA A 176 27.43 13.39 12.68
N GLN A 177 28.30 14.05 11.91
CA GLN A 177 29.68 14.31 12.30
C GLN A 177 29.77 15.21 13.55
N ALA A 178 28.95 16.27 13.64
CA ALA A 178 28.91 17.16 14.80
C ALA A 178 28.52 16.44 16.09
N LEU A 179 27.70 15.39 15.97
CA LEU A 179 27.24 14.54 17.07
C LEU A 179 28.09 13.27 17.26
N SER A 180 29.16 13.09 16.47
CA SER A 180 30.02 11.89 16.47
C SER A 180 29.26 10.57 16.23
N LEU A 181 28.23 10.62 15.38
CA LEU A 181 27.35 9.49 15.05
C LEU A 181 27.87 8.72 13.84
N ARG A 182 27.79 7.40 13.90
CA ARG A 182 27.82 6.58 12.69
C ARG A 182 26.46 6.61 12.05
N HIS A 183 26.38 7.00 10.78
CA HIS A 183 25.12 7.17 10.09
C HIS A 183 25.11 6.46 8.74
N ALA A 184 23.90 6.11 8.29
CA ALA A 184 23.65 5.63 6.94
C ALA A 184 22.29 6.13 6.45
N LEU A 185 22.22 6.44 5.15
CA LEU A 185 20.95 6.67 4.45
C LEU A 185 20.60 5.41 3.65
N LEU A 186 19.54 4.72 4.05
CA LEU A 186 18.97 3.64 3.27
C LEU A 186 17.88 4.15 2.34
N ILE A 187 18.11 4.01 1.03
CA ILE A 187 17.06 4.12 0.02
C ILE A 187 16.57 2.71 -0.29
N ALA A 188 15.50 2.27 0.38
CA ALA A 188 14.91 0.95 0.20
C ALA A 188 14.42 0.80 -1.26
N PRO A 189 14.91 -0.17 -2.03
CA PRO A 189 14.57 -0.28 -3.44
C PRO A 189 13.08 -0.48 -3.67
N ALA A 190 12.57 0.13 -4.74
CA ALA A 190 11.22 -0.19 -5.20
C ALA A 190 11.20 -1.61 -5.79
N LYS A 191 10.09 -2.32 -5.61
CA LYS A 191 9.95 -3.73 -5.99
C LYS A 191 10.23 -3.97 -7.47
N GLU A 192 9.75 -3.07 -8.33
CA GLU A 192 9.96 -3.07 -9.78
C GLU A 192 11.42 -2.87 -10.19
N MET A 193 12.25 -2.24 -9.35
CA MET A 193 13.68 -2.06 -9.62
C MET A 193 14.46 -3.35 -9.40
N VAL A 194 14.03 -4.20 -8.46
CA VAL A 194 14.68 -5.48 -8.12
C VAL A 194 14.07 -6.63 -8.93
N LEU A 195 12.75 -6.62 -9.11
CA LEU A 195 12.02 -7.67 -9.84
C LEU A 195 11.63 -7.20 -11.25
N SER A 196 12.57 -6.53 -11.92
CA SER A 196 12.37 -5.92 -13.23
C SER A 196 11.91 -6.92 -14.29
N ASP A 197 12.37 -8.18 -14.19
CA ASP A 197 11.91 -9.26 -15.06
C ASP A 197 10.40 -9.48 -14.93
N PHE A 198 9.82 -9.46 -13.73
CA PHE A 198 8.39 -9.73 -13.54
C PHE A 198 7.49 -8.52 -13.84
N TYR A 199 8.08 -7.33 -13.98
CA TYR A 199 7.35 -6.10 -14.21
C TYR A 199 7.03 -5.89 -15.71
N PRO A 200 5.80 -5.49 -16.10
CA PRO A 200 5.41 -5.42 -17.51
C PRO A 200 5.91 -4.16 -18.24
N HIS A 201 6.40 -3.16 -17.51
CA HIS A 201 6.99 -1.97 -18.11
C HIS A 201 8.49 -2.13 -18.32
N LYS A 202 8.99 -1.52 -19.40
CA LYS A 202 10.43 -1.43 -19.64
C LYS A 202 11.00 -0.28 -18.82
N LYS A 203 12.13 -0.53 -18.17
CA LYS A 203 12.88 0.49 -17.44
C LYS A 203 13.34 1.59 -18.40
N GLY A 204 13.27 2.84 -17.93
CA GLY A 204 13.86 3.98 -18.62
C GLY A 204 15.39 3.92 -18.64
N LYS A 205 16.02 4.88 -19.34
CA LYS A 205 17.48 5.02 -19.34
C LYS A 205 18.05 5.41 -17.97
N THR A 206 17.26 6.15 -17.20
CA THR A 206 17.56 6.61 -15.86
C THR A 206 16.24 6.80 -15.11
N SER A 207 16.33 6.79 -13.80
CA SER A 207 15.24 7.02 -12.86
C SER A 207 15.63 8.10 -11.84
N PRO A 208 14.67 8.70 -11.11
CA PRO A 208 14.96 9.63 -10.02
C PRO A 208 15.92 9.07 -8.98
N VAL A 209 15.78 7.80 -8.58
CA VAL A 209 16.69 7.18 -7.61
C VAL A 209 18.12 7.10 -8.14
N GLU A 210 18.31 6.76 -9.42
CA GLU A 210 19.64 6.76 -10.05
C GLU A 210 20.23 8.16 -10.16
N GLN A 211 19.40 9.20 -10.37
CA GLN A 211 19.86 10.59 -10.32
C GLN A 211 20.35 10.98 -8.92
N VAL A 212 19.64 10.57 -7.86
CA VAL A 212 20.07 10.81 -6.47
C VAL A 212 21.37 10.06 -6.17
N LEU A 213 21.46 8.78 -6.55
CA LEU A 213 22.67 7.98 -6.36
C LEU A 213 23.88 8.57 -7.09
N ALA A 214 23.69 9.20 -8.25
CA ALA A 214 24.76 9.88 -8.97
C ALA A 214 25.28 11.15 -8.26
N LEU A 215 24.55 11.70 -7.28
CA LEU A 215 24.99 12.84 -6.47
C LEU A 215 25.81 12.42 -5.24
N THR A 216 25.75 11.14 -4.85
CA THR A 216 26.32 10.69 -3.57
C THR A 216 27.85 10.61 -3.64
N ARG A 217 28.46 10.76 -2.47
CA ARG A 217 29.89 10.54 -2.23
C ARG A 217 30.06 9.52 -1.10
N PRO A 218 31.21 8.84 -1.00
CA PRO A 218 31.42 7.81 0.03
C PRO A 218 31.09 8.27 1.45
N GLU A 219 31.39 9.53 1.79
CA GLU A 219 31.09 10.09 3.12
C GLU A 219 29.59 10.31 3.42
N HIS A 220 28.72 10.17 2.42
CA HIS A 220 27.27 10.27 2.61
C HIS A 220 26.65 8.95 3.07
N HIS A 221 27.41 7.84 3.04
CA HIS A 221 26.99 6.55 3.57
C HIS A 221 25.62 6.08 3.05
N VAL A 222 25.41 6.21 1.73
CA VAL A 222 24.14 5.87 1.08
C VAL A 222 24.12 4.41 0.67
N VAL A 223 23.07 3.70 1.10
CA VAL A 223 22.85 2.27 0.83
C VAL A 223 21.62 2.12 -0.06
N HIS A 224 21.78 1.42 -1.20
CA HIS A 224 20.69 1.07 -2.10
C HIS A 224 20.89 -0.37 -2.63
N PRO A 225 20.43 -1.38 -1.87
CA PRO A 225 20.88 -2.77 -2.03
C PRO A 225 20.12 -3.52 -3.14
N VAL A 226 20.08 -2.97 -4.36
CA VAL A 226 19.40 -3.65 -5.49
C VAL A 226 20.12 -4.95 -5.83
N ALA A 227 21.44 -4.92 -6.02
CA ALA A 227 22.22 -6.08 -6.41
C ALA A 227 22.16 -7.22 -5.37
N GLU A 228 22.22 -6.88 -4.08
CA GLU A 228 22.09 -7.85 -2.99
C GLU A 228 20.70 -8.50 -2.96
N LEU A 229 19.65 -7.75 -3.27
CA LEU A 229 18.28 -8.28 -3.30
C LEU A 229 17.97 -9.08 -4.57
N GLU A 230 18.57 -8.72 -5.70
CA GLU A 230 18.43 -9.41 -6.99
C GLU A 230 19.19 -10.75 -7.01
N SER A 231 20.41 -10.78 -6.46
CA SER A 231 21.28 -11.97 -6.44
C SER A 231 20.93 -13.00 -5.36
N SER A 232 19.91 -12.71 -4.54
CA SER A 232 19.47 -13.57 -3.45
C SER A 232 18.88 -14.89 -3.94
N GLU A 233 19.24 -16.00 -3.29
CA GLU A 233 18.68 -17.34 -3.57
C GLU A 233 17.23 -17.49 -3.11
N PHE A 234 16.74 -16.61 -2.24
CA PHE A 234 15.37 -16.59 -1.76
C PHE A 234 14.63 -15.33 -2.23
N ARG A 235 13.30 -15.43 -2.25
CA ARG A 235 12.42 -14.33 -2.65
C ARG A 235 12.56 -13.13 -1.70
N THR A 236 12.91 -11.98 -2.26
CA THR A 236 13.19 -10.75 -1.50
C THR A 236 11.99 -9.80 -1.41
N PHE A 237 10.97 -9.96 -2.25
CA PHE A 237 9.70 -9.22 -2.16
C PHE A 237 8.49 -10.12 -2.04
N ARG A 238 7.45 -9.64 -1.36
CA ARG A 238 6.18 -10.35 -1.23
C ARG A 238 5.39 -10.22 -2.53
N MET A 239 4.67 -11.26 -2.95
CA MET A 239 4.02 -11.24 -4.27
C MET A 239 2.89 -10.23 -4.37
N CYS A 240 2.03 -10.20 -3.36
CA CYS A 240 0.83 -9.35 -3.30
C CYS A 240 1.04 -8.06 -2.47
N ASP A 241 2.28 -7.62 -2.29
CA ASP A 241 2.61 -6.46 -1.44
C ASP A 241 3.72 -5.62 -2.07
N THR A 242 3.81 -4.34 -1.70
CA THR A 242 4.89 -3.43 -2.13
C THR A 242 6.19 -3.60 -1.35
N HIS A 243 6.16 -4.25 -0.18
CA HIS A 243 7.30 -4.41 0.72
C HIS A 243 8.10 -5.68 0.45
N TRP A 244 9.35 -5.67 0.91
CA TRP A 244 10.20 -6.86 0.93
C TRP A 244 9.64 -7.98 1.85
N THR A 245 10.13 -9.21 1.65
CA THR A 245 9.94 -10.30 2.62
C THR A 245 10.77 -10.03 3.88
N SER A 246 10.55 -10.78 4.98
CA SER A 246 11.43 -10.68 6.16
C SER A 246 12.90 -10.93 5.79
N LYS A 247 13.18 -11.91 4.92
CA LYS A 247 14.55 -12.18 4.48
C LYS A 247 15.10 -11.08 3.55
N GLY A 248 14.29 -10.48 2.69
CA GLY A 248 14.69 -9.31 1.91
C GLY A 248 15.04 -8.11 2.82
N ALA A 249 14.24 -7.89 3.86
CA ALA A 249 14.51 -6.88 4.87
C ALA A 249 15.83 -7.16 5.62
N MET A 250 16.09 -8.42 5.97
CA MET A 250 17.36 -8.84 6.58
C MET A 250 18.56 -8.50 5.69
N LEU A 251 18.51 -8.78 4.38
CA LEU A 251 19.59 -8.40 3.45
C LEU A 251 19.80 -6.88 3.40
N GLY A 252 18.70 -6.11 3.34
CA GLY A 252 18.77 -4.64 3.41
C GLY A 252 19.40 -4.14 4.70
N LEU A 253 19.07 -4.76 5.85
CA LEU A 253 19.68 -4.44 7.13
C LEU A 253 21.17 -4.78 7.15
N LEU A 254 21.59 -5.95 6.66
CA LEU A 254 22.99 -6.35 6.62
C LEU A 254 23.84 -5.39 5.78
N ALA A 255 23.29 -4.88 4.66
CA ALA A 255 23.95 -3.85 3.86
C ALA A 255 24.14 -2.54 4.65
N VAL A 256 23.12 -2.11 5.41
CA VAL A 256 23.22 -0.93 6.28
C VAL A 256 24.21 -1.14 7.42
N LEU A 257 24.21 -2.30 8.08
CA LEU A 257 25.14 -2.58 9.18
C LEU A 257 26.59 -2.55 8.71
N ARG A 258 26.87 -3.07 7.51
CA ARG A 258 28.19 -2.97 6.87
C ARG A 258 28.61 -1.51 6.67
N GLU A 259 27.69 -0.67 6.16
CA GLU A 259 27.96 0.76 5.94
C GLU A 259 28.20 1.51 7.26
N LEU A 260 27.50 1.11 8.32
CA LEU A 260 27.73 1.61 9.69
C LEU A 260 29.03 1.06 10.32
N GLY A 261 29.83 0.28 9.59
CA GLY A 261 31.09 -0.29 10.05
C GLY A 261 30.94 -1.40 11.09
N LEU A 262 29.81 -2.10 11.10
CA LEU A 262 29.66 -3.37 11.84
C LEU A 262 29.99 -4.55 10.91
N ASP A 263 30.37 -5.68 11.51
CA ASP A 263 30.58 -6.91 10.76
C ASP A 263 29.22 -7.56 10.39
N PRO A 264 28.86 -7.61 9.09
CA PRO A 264 27.61 -8.25 8.67
C PRO A 264 27.60 -9.76 8.93
N VAL A 265 28.75 -10.42 9.07
CA VAL A 265 28.84 -11.86 9.40
C VAL A 265 28.42 -12.10 10.84
N GLU A 266 28.94 -11.30 11.78
CA GLU A 266 28.51 -11.35 13.19
C GLU A 266 27.00 -11.08 13.33
N ALA A 267 26.51 -10.05 12.64
CA ALA A 267 25.08 -9.74 12.64
C ALA A 267 24.23 -10.87 12.03
N ALA A 268 24.67 -11.49 10.93
CA ALA A 268 23.97 -12.60 10.30
C ALA A 268 23.96 -13.87 11.17
N ALA A 269 25.02 -14.11 11.95
CA ALA A 269 25.10 -15.24 12.88
C ALA A 269 23.99 -15.18 13.95
N VAL A 270 23.55 -13.98 14.33
CA VAL A 270 22.40 -13.79 15.24
C VAL A 270 21.13 -14.45 14.69
N PHE A 271 20.99 -14.52 13.36
CA PHE A 271 19.78 -14.96 12.64
C PHE A 271 19.88 -16.38 12.07
N GLU A 272 21.03 -17.06 12.22
CA GLU A 272 21.30 -18.35 11.58
C GLU A 272 20.28 -19.44 11.96
N ALA A 273 19.83 -19.43 13.23
CA ALA A 273 18.86 -20.40 13.75
C ALA A 273 17.39 -20.04 13.44
N ASP A 274 17.14 -18.98 12.67
CA ASP A 274 15.78 -18.50 12.39
C ASP A 274 14.97 -19.51 11.57
N LYS A 275 13.74 -19.75 12.01
CA LYS A 275 12.80 -20.64 11.34
C LYS A 275 11.66 -19.85 10.73
N TYR A 276 11.23 -20.26 9.54
CA TYR A 276 10.17 -19.60 8.81
C TYR A 276 9.04 -20.58 8.53
N LYS A 277 7.80 -20.09 8.59
CA LYS A 277 6.59 -20.84 8.25
C LYS A 277 5.89 -20.20 7.07
N GLU A 278 5.40 -21.01 6.15
CA GLU A 278 4.52 -20.54 5.08
C GLU A 278 3.15 -20.14 5.63
N THR A 279 2.71 -18.93 5.28
CA THR A 279 1.36 -18.42 5.57
C THR A 279 0.81 -17.69 4.36
N MET A 280 -0.51 -17.74 4.14
CA MET A 280 -1.14 -16.91 3.12
C MET A 280 -1.14 -15.45 3.57
N HIS A 281 -0.67 -14.56 2.70
CA HIS A 281 -0.61 -13.13 2.96
C HIS A 281 -1.17 -12.35 1.75
N SER A 282 -2.18 -11.52 1.98
CA SER A 282 -2.77 -10.68 0.95
C SER A 282 -1.95 -9.43 0.67
N GLY A 283 -1.29 -8.87 1.69
CA GLY A 283 -0.47 -7.66 1.53
C GLY A 283 -1.27 -6.40 1.23
N ASP A 284 -0.56 -5.29 1.09
CA ASP A 284 -1.12 -3.97 0.80
C ASP A 284 -1.70 -3.85 -0.62
N LEU A 285 -1.29 -4.70 -1.57
CA LEU A 285 -1.84 -4.75 -2.93
C LEU A 285 -2.91 -5.82 -3.07
N GLY A 286 -2.68 -7.05 -2.62
CA GLY A 286 -3.64 -8.13 -2.80
C GLY A 286 -4.96 -7.91 -2.05
N SER A 287 -4.95 -7.14 -0.96
CA SER A 287 -6.18 -6.68 -0.29
C SER A 287 -6.97 -5.61 -1.06
N LYS A 288 -6.43 -5.12 -2.19
CA LYS A 288 -6.98 -4.02 -3.00
C LYS A 288 -7.37 -4.46 -4.41
N VAL A 289 -7.05 -5.67 -4.84
CA VAL A 289 -7.61 -6.26 -6.07
C VAL A 289 -8.91 -6.98 -5.75
N PHE A 290 -9.82 -7.06 -6.72
CA PHE A 290 -11.05 -7.84 -6.59
C PHE A 290 -11.05 -9.04 -7.56
N PRO A 291 -11.34 -10.26 -7.09
CA PRO A 291 -11.35 -10.67 -5.68
C PRO A 291 -9.98 -10.47 -5.03
N SER A 292 -9.93 -10.38 -3.69
CA SER A 292 -8.65 -10.25 -2.99
C SER A 292 -7.71 -11.40 -3.34
N GLN A 293 -6.45 -11.05 -3.57
CA GLN A 293 -5.40 -12.01 -3.90
C GLN A 293 -4.48 -12.20 -2.69
N SER A 294 -3.98 -13.42 -2.53
CA SER A 294 -3.00 -13.76 -1.50
C SER A 294 -1.98 -14.73 -2.05
N ALA A 295 -0.75 -14.63 -1.58
CA ALA A 295 0.32 -15.56 -1.89
C ALA A 295 0.89 -16.18 -0.61
N LYS A 296 1.50 -17.35 -0.74
CA LYS A 296 2.28 -17.94 0.35
C LYS A 296 3.49 -17.05 0.63
N GLU A 297 3.70 -16.67 1.87
CA GLU A 297 4.87 -15.93 2.35
C GLU A 297 5.56 -16.68 3.49
N LEU A 298 6.89 -16.63 3.52
CA LEU A 298 7.69 -17.16 4.62
C LEU A 298 7.76 -16.13 5.74
N VAL A 299 7.06 -16.41 6.84
CA VAL A 299 7.02 -15.54 8.03
C VAL A 299 7.93 -16.11 9.10
N LEU A 300 8.75 -15.25 9.70
CA LEU A 300 9.65 -15.61 10.79
C LEU A 300 8.85 -16.14 12.00
N THR A 301 9.36 -17.18 12.63
CA THR A 301 8.76 -17.82 13.80
C THR A 301 9.70 -17.78 15.01
N GLY A 302 9.15 -17.59 16.21
CA GLY A 302 9.90 -17.63 17.48
C GLY A 302 10.65 -16.34 17.84
N ALA A 303 11.09 -15.55 16.87
CA ALA A 303 11.64 -14.21 17.08
C ALA A 303 10.62 -13.16 16.62
N HIS A 304 10.12 -12.35 17.55
CA HIS A 304 9.17 -11.29 17.26
C HIS A 304 9.45 -10.06 18.13
N TYR A 305 9.68 -8.92 17.50
CA TYR A 305 10.18 -7.71 18.15
C TYR A 305 9.27 -7.19 19.28
N ARG A 306 7.96 -7.43 19.19
CA ARG A 306 6.99 -6.89 20.16
C ARG A 306 7.22 -7.34 21.60
N LYS A 307 7.92 -8.45 21.83
CA LYS A 307 8.26 -8.88 23.19
C LYS A 307 9.27 -7.96 23.90
N TRP A 308 9.95 -7.10 23.14
CA TRP A 308 10.94 -6.13 23.61
C TRP A 308 10.45 -4.67 23.47
N VAL A 309 9.21 -4.45 23.02
CA VAL A 309 8.67 -3.09 22.91
C VAL A 309 8.33 -2.59 24.31
N GLU A 310 8.99 -1.51 24.74
CA GLU A 310 8.74 -0.86 26.02
C GLU A 310 7.91 0.42 25.86
N TYR A 311 7.89 1.01 24.65
CA TYR A 311 7.07 2.17 24.34
C TYR A 311 6.58 2.15 22.90
N ASP A 312 5.32 2.54 22.71
CA ASP A 312 4.69 2.79 21.41
C ASP A 312 3.64 3.88 21.63
N ASN A 313 3.74 5.00 20.91
CA ASN A 313 2.71 6.05 21.00
C ASN A 313 1.45 5.73 20.17
N PHE A 314 1.44 4.61 19.43
CA PHE A 314 0.35 4.08 18.63
C PHE A 314 -0.18 5.02 17.53
N LEU A 315 0.45 6.16 17.25
CA LEU A 315 0.07 7.02 16.15
C LEU A 315 0.19 6.26 14.81
N PRO A 316 -0.71 6.49 13.83
CA PRO A 316 -0.61 5.82 12.55
C PRO A 316 0.39 6.51 11.62
N ASN A 317 1.44 5.78 11.21
CA ASN A 317 2.49 6.22 10.30
C ASN A 317 3.25 7.44 10.84
N MET A 318 3.29 8.58 10.12
CA MET A 318 4.07 9.76 10.48
C MET A 318 3.85 10.22 11.93
N GLY A 319 4.95 10.51 12.64
CA GLY A 319 4.96 10.88 14.05
C GLY A 319 4.90 9.69 15.01
N ARG A 320 4.76 8.44 14.52
CA ARG A 320 4.82 7.26 15.39
C ARG A 320 6.23 7.06 15.93
N VAL A 321 6.31 6.80 17.23
CA VAL A 321 7.55 6.47 17.94
C VAL A 321 7.42 5.11 18.60
N ILE A 322 8.42 4.25 18.45
CA ILE A 322 8.53 2.94 19.09
C ILE A 322 9.91 2.81 19.71
N VAL A 323 9.98 2.42 20.99
CA VAL A 323 11.23 2.08 21.68
C VAL A 323 11.25 0.59 21.98
N ILE A 324 12.30 -0.08 21.51
CA ILE A 324 12.50 -1.53 21.62
C ILE A 324 13.80 -1.77 22.39
N ARG A 325 13.76 -2.51 23.51
CA ARG A 325 14.94 -2.82 24.31
C ARG A 325 15.14 -4.32 24.49
N ASN A 326 16.29 -4.79 24.05
CA ASN A 326 16.73 -6.17 24.20
C ASN A 326 18.16 -6.16 24.77
N THR A 327 18.28 -6.06 26.08
CA THR A 327 19.59 -5.97 26.78
C THR A 327 20.48 -7.19 26.58
N GLY A 328 19.97 -8.30 26.04
CA GLY A 328 20.73 -9.48 25.65
C GLY A 328 21.30 -9.45 24.22
N ALA A 329 21.12 -8.36 23.46
CA ALA A 329 21.68 -8.22 22.13
C ALA A 329 23.22 -8.06 22.17
N PRO A 330 23.96 -8.53 21.15
CA PRO A 330 25.42 -8.57 21.16
C PRO A 330 26.08 -7.19 21.07
N TYR A 331 25.40 -6.18 20.50
CA TYR A 331 25.90 -4.81 20.48
C TYR A 331 25.18 -3.97 21.54
N PRO A 332 25.83 -3.64 22.68
CA PRO A 332 25.26 -2.82 23.74
C PRO A 332 25.27 -1.34 23.35
N ALA A 333 24.51 -1.01 22.30
CA ALA A 333 24.46 0.29 21.68
C ALA A 333 23.02 0.68 21.33
N LYS A 334 22.78 1.99 21.23
CA LYS A 334 21.49 2.58 20.85
C LYS A 334 21.50 2.91 19.36
N CYS A 335 20.56 2.34 18.61
CA CYS A 335 20.33 2.67 17.20
C CYS A 335 19.03 3.45 17.06
N MET A 336 19.09 4.62 16.42
CA MET A 336 17.92 5.43 16.10
C MET A 336 17.61 5.35 14.60
N ILE A 337 16.35 5.15 14.26
CA ILE A 337 15.87 4.97 12.88
C ILE A 337 14.78 6.01 12.60
N PHE A 338 15.02 6.90 11.64
CA PHE A 338 14.02 7.77 11.04
C PHE A 338 13.56 7.15 9.73
N GLY A 339 12.51 6.34 9.77
CA GLY A 339 12.15 5.43 8.68
C GLY A 339 10.71 5.51 8.21
N SER A 340 10.33 4.55 7.37
CA SER A 340 9.00 4.45 6.76
C SER A 340 8.40 3.04 6.95
N SER A 341 7.34 2.71 6.22
CA SER A 341 6.68 1.40 6.28
C SER A 341 7.62 0.22 6.02
N SER A 342 8.69 0.40 5.23
CA SER A 342 9.67 -0.66 4.95
C SER A 342 10.52 -1.02 6.17
N SER A 343 10.80 -0.05 7.05
CA SER A 343 11.61 -0.26 8.26
C SER A 343 10.98 -1.22 9.27
N TYR A 344 9.65 -1.36 9.30
CA TYR A 344 8.99 -2.28 10.24
C TYR A 344 9.44 -3.73 10.05
N SER A 345 9.81 -4.12 8.82
CA SER A 345 10.30 -5.48 8.56
C SER A 345 11.72 -5.71 9.11
N PHE A 346 12.42 -4.65 9.52
CA PHE A 346 13.71 -4.79 10.20
C PHE A 346 13.57 -5.16 11.66
N PHE A 347 12.44 -4.84 12.30
CA PHE A 347 12.36 -4.87 13.77
C PHE A 347 12.66 -6.25 14.35
N ASP A 348 12.24 -7.32 13.68
CA ASP A 348 12.52 -8.70 14.12
C ASP A 348 14.01 -9.08 14.06
N TYR A 349 14.82 -8.32 13.32
CA TYR A 349 16.26 -8.51 13.16
C TYR A 349 17.06 -7.48 13.97
N ILE A 350 16.83 -6.18 13.73
CA ILE A 350 17.63 -5.09 14.32
C ILE A 350 17.52 -5.03 15.85
N SER A 351 16.37 -5.42 16.42
CA SER A 351 16.18 -5.52 17.88
C SER A 351 16.95 -6.67 18.52
N ARG A 352 17.56 -7.56 17.73
CA ARG A 352 18.46 -8.62 18.20
C ARG A 352 19.93 -8.29 17.93
N VAL A 353 20.21 -7.19 17.25
CA VAL A 353 21.57 -6.69 16.97
C VAL A 353 21.92 -5.66 18.04
N PHE A 354 21.08 -4.62 18.19
CA PHE A 354 21.30 -3.54 19.15
C PHE A 354 20.50 -3.75 20.43
N SER A 355 21.07 -3.34 21.56
CA SER A 355 20.39 -3.42 22.86
C SER A 355 19.21 -2.47 22.99
N GLU A 356 19.23 -1.35 22.24
CA GLU A 356 18.14 -0.39 22.19
C GLU A 356 17.93 0.11 20.76
N VAL A 357 16.68 0.10 20.30
CA VAL A 357 16.26 0.64 19.00
C VAL A 357 15.15 1.64 19.22
N ILE A 358 15.36 2.87 18.76
CA ILE A 358 14.33 3.91 18.72
C ILE A 358 13.92 4.08 17.26
N PHE A 359 12.67 3.77 16.94
CA PHE A 359 12.10 4.00 15.62
C PHE A 359 11.16 5.19 15.63
N ILE A 360 11.35 6.08 14.66
CA ILE A 360 10.50 7.24 14.38
C ILE A 360 10.05 7.13 12.93
N HIS A 361 8.75 7.16 12.70
CA HIS A 361 8.20 7.14 11.35
C HIS A 361 8.18 8.56 10.77
N SER A 362 9.12 8.85 9.87
CA SER A 362 9.31 10.18 9.24
C SER A 362 9.86 10.11 7.81
N ALA A 363 9.96 8.90 7.24
CA ALA A 363 10.50 8.60 5.91
C ALA A 363 11.86 9.26 5.62
N GLY A 364 12.79 9.18 6.58
CA GLY A 364 14.14 9.72 6.45
C GLY A 364 14.28 11.19 6.85
N SER A 365 13.18 11.87 7.21
CA SER A 365 13.26 13.23 7.77
C SER A 365 13.70 13.16 9.23
N ILE A 366 14.65 13.97 9.64
CA ILE A 366 15.38 13.82 10.91
C ILE A 366 15.17 15.05 11.78
N ASP A 367 14.84 14.79 13.05
CA ASP A 367 14.84 15.78 14.12
C ASP A 367 16.17 15.65 14.89
N PHE A 368 17.13 16.52 14.59
CA PHE A 368 18.46 16.45 15.23
C PHE A 368 18.46 16.91 16.69
N ASP A 369 17.45 17.65 17.14
CA ASP A 369 17.29 17.98 18.57
C ASP A 369 16.94 16.73 19.36
N VAL A 370 16.04 15.88 18.81
CA VAL A 370 15.75 14.55 19.38
C VAL A 370 16.98 13.64 19.35
N VAL A 371 17.74 13.65 18.26
CA VAL A 371 19.00 12.86 18.18
C VAL A 371 19.98 13.31 19.26
N ALA A 372 20.17 14.62 19.44
CA ALA A 372 21.08 15.17 20.43
C ALA A 372 20.62 14.88 21.88
N ALA A 373 19.32 14.88 22.13
CA ALA A 373 18.75 14.55 23.43
C ALA A 373 18.93 13.06 23.78
N GLU A 374 18.68 12.17 22.82
CA GLU A 374 18.71 10.72 23.04
C GLU A 374 20.09 10.09 22.92
N LYS A 375 21.04 10.77 22.27
CA LYS A 375 22.44 10.37 22.11
C LYS A 375 22.60 8.90 21.63
N PRO A 376 22.05 8.54 20.46
CA PRO A 376 22.28 7.21 19.90
C PRO A 376 23.76 7.04 19.49
N ASP A 377 24.20 5.79 19.34
CA ASP A 377 25.51 5.47 18.75
C ASP A 377 25.43 5.40 17.21
N TYR A 378 24.25 5.01 16.70
CA TYR A 378 23.98 4.80 15.29
C TYR A 378 22.70 5.50 14.84
N LEU A 379 22.73 6.08 13.65
CA LEU A 379 21.60 6.76 13.02
C LEU A 379 21.31 6.17 11.64
N ILE A 380 20.09 5.70 11.42
CA ILE A 380 19.61 5.22 10.12
C ILE A 380 18.50 6.14 9.64
N ALA A 381 18.75 6.86 8.56
CA ALA A 381 17.69 7.50 7.80
C ALA A 381 17.18 6.50 6.75
N GLN A 382 15.87 6.25 6.68
CA GLN A 382 15.30 5.32 5.70
C GLN A 382 14.16 5.97 4.92
N THR A 383 14.32 6.01 3.60
CA THR A 383 13.28 6.36 2.64
C THR A 383 13.09 5.26 1.59
N ASN A 384 11.94 5.23 0.92
CA ASN A 384 11.67 4.28 -0.16
C ASN A 384 12.09 4.88 -1.50
N GLY A 385 12.55 4.05 -2.44
CA GLY A 385 12.95 4.50 -3.78
C GLY A 385 11.86 5.29 -4.50
N ARG A 386 10.59 4.94 -4.32
CA ARG A 386 9.45 5.68 -4.88
C ARG A 386 9.22 7.06 -4.26
N PHE A 387 9.77 7.36 -3.09
CA PHE A 387 9.62 8.65 -2.41
C PHE A 387 10.70 9.66 -2.81
N VAL A 388 11.72 9.26 -3.59
CA VAL A 388 12.87 10.12 -3.90
C VAL A 388 12.54 11.34 -4.76
N VAL A 389 11.32 11.40 -5.31
CA VAL A 389 10.75 12.60 -5.95
C VAL A 389 10.63 13.79 -5.00
N ARG A 390 10.73 13.57 -3.68
CA ARG A 390 10.82 14.61 -2.66
C ARG A 390 11.91 14.24 -1.66
N PRO A 391 12.98 15.04 -1.50
CA PRO A 391 13.99 14.77 -0.49
C PRO A 391 13.39 14.86 0.92
N PRO A 392 13.87 14.05 1.88
CA PRO A 392 13.55 14.24 3.29
C PRO A 392 14.17 15.54 3.82
N SER A 393 13.78 15.94 5.03
CA SER A 393 14.27 17.16 5.67
C SER A 393 15.16 16.88 6.88
N THR A 394 16.19 17.70 7.08
CA THR A 394 16.99 17.75 8.33
C THR A 394 16.48 18.80 9.31
N GLU A 395 15.43 19.54 8.93
CA GLU A 395 14.74 20.57 9.72
C GLU A 395 13.38 20.05 10.24
N TYR A 396 13.22 18.73 10.34
CA TYR A 396 11.96 18.11 10.74
C TYR A 396 11.77 18.21 12.25
N SER A 397 10.54 18.54 12.69
CA SER A 397 10.16 18.54 14.10
C SER A 397 9.24 17.37 14.41
N LEU A 398 9.70 16.44 15.24
CA LEU A 398 8.91 15.29 15.68
C LEU A 398 7.69 15.74 16.50
N ALA A 399 7.89 16.67 17.44
CA ALA A 399 6.81 17.20 18.26
C ALA A 399 5.75 17.92 17.41
N GLY A 400 6.19 18.70 16.40
CA GLY A 400 5.30 19.34 15.44
C GLY A 400 4.47 18.32 14.64
N GLU A 401 5.12 17.29 14.06
CA GLU A 401 4.39 16.25 13.31
C GLU A 401 3.42 15.48 14.21
N ILE A 402 3.78 15.18 15.46
CA ILE A 402 2.89 14.54 16.43
C ILE A 402 1.64 15.39 16.68
N ALA A 403 1.81 16.69 16.91
CA ALA A 403 0.70 17.62 17.12
C ALA A 403 -0.20 17.74 15.88
N ASP A 404 0.39 18.02 14.71
CA ASP A 404 -0.32 18.14 13.43
C ASP A 404 -1.04 16.84 13.05
N LYS A 405 -0.42 15.70 13.35
CA LYS A 405 -1.03 14.39 13.13
C LYS A 405 -2.25 14.21 14.02
N TRP A 406 -2.13 14.50 15.31
CA TRP A 406 -3.22 14.38 16.27
C TRP A 406 -4.43 15.23 15.87
N GLU A 407 -4.19 16.48 15.45
CA GLU A 407 -5.24 17.38 14.99
C GLU A 407 -6.00 16.84 13.77
N ARG A 408 -5.30 16.18 12.85
CA ARG A 408 -5.89 15.57 11.64
C ARG A 408 -6.61 14.24 11.87
N LEU A 409 -6.40 13.56 13.00
CA LEU A 409 -7.07 12.29 13.29
C LEU A 409 -8.57 12.49 13.57
N ASP A 410 -9.40 11.60 13.01
CA ASP A 410 -10.81 11.50 13.38
C ASP A 410 -11.00 10.97 14.82
N SER A 411 -12.19 11.17 15.37
CA SER A 411 -12.51 10.77 16.75
C SER A 411 -12.27 9.28 17.01
N ALA A 412 -12.61 8.41 16.05
CA ALA A 412 -12.43 6.96 16.18
C ALA A 412 -10.94 6.57 16.26
N SER A 413 -10.09 7.22 15.47
CA SER A 413 -8.64 7.00 15.46
C SER A 413 -8.01 7.52 16.73
N ARG A 414 -8.44 8.69 17.24
CA ARG A 414 -7.97 9.21 18.54
C ARG A 414 -8.31 8.25 19.68
N SER A 415 -9.55 7.77 19.76
CA SER A 415 -9.96 6.77 20.76
C SER A 415 -9.09 5.52 20.71
N ARG A 416 -8.84 4.96 19.52
CA ARG A 416 -7.97 3.78 19.34
C ARG A 416 -6.54 4.01 19.82
N VAL A 417 -5.99 5.22 19.65
CA VAL A 417 -4.65 5.57 20.15
C VAL A 417 -4.68 5.62 21.67
N THR A 418 -5.61 6.38 22.26
CA THR A 418 -5.68 6.58 23.71
C THR A 418 -6.03 5.31 24.49
N GLU A 419 -6.85 4.42 23.93
CA GLU A 419 -7.21 3.14 24.57
C GLU A 419 -6.03 2.16 24.63
N LYS A 420 -5.17 2.18 23.61
CA LYS A 420 -3.98 1.32 23.56
C LYS A 420 -2.82 1.91 24.33
N TYR A 421 -2.77 3.23 24.43
CA TYR A 421 -1.70 3.93 25.09
C TYR A 421 -1.78 3.75 26.60
N SER A 422 -0.74 3.17 27.17
CA SER A 422 -0.54 3.11 28.61
C SER A 422 0.89 3.48 28.91
N PHE A 423 1.08 4.47 29.77
CA PHE A 423 2.40 4.83 30.29
C PHE A 423 2.37 4.72 31.81
N ARG A 424 3.31 3.97 32.38
CA ARG A 424 3.49 3.91 33.83
C ARG A 424 4.69 4.78 34.19
N GLU A 425 4.45 5.95 34.77
CA GLU A 425 5.50 6.70 35.44
C GLU A 425 6.02 5.88 36.62
N GLY A 426 7.19 5.28 36.45
CA GLY A 426 7.70 4.30 37.42
C GLY A 426 9.17 3.95 37.31
N GLY A 427 10.00 4.83 36.73
CA GLY A 427 11.45 4.67 36.67
C GLY A 427 12.14 5.91 36.12
N ALA A 428 13.43 6.07 36.41
CA ALA A 428 14.30 7.18 35.98
C ALA A 428 14.61 7.20 34.46
N ASP A 429 13.73 6.63 33.63
CA ASP A 429 13.96 6.42 32.21
C ASP A 429 13.65 7.67 31.39
N SER A 430 14.68 8.51 31.23
CA SER A 430 14.60 9.79 30.55
C SER A 430 14.10 9.69 29.11
N THR A 431 14.39 8.59 28.41
CA THR A 431 14.02 8.39 26.99
C THR A 431 12.52 8.23 26.85
N LEU A 432 11.90 7.35 27.64
CA LEU A 432 10.45 7.14 27.52
C LEU A 432 9.67 8.37 27.99
N SER A 433 10.12 9.03 29.07
CA SER A 433 9.54 10.30 29.52
C SER A 433 9.68 11.42 28.49
N HIS A 434 10.79 11.46 27.73
CA HIS A 434 10.98 12.44 26.67
C HIS A 434 9.91 12.32 25.58
N PHE A 435 9.68 11.12 25.04
CA PHE A 435 8.65 10.90 24.02
C PHE A 435 7.22 10.98 24.57
N HIS A 436 6.98 10.53 25.81
CA HIS A 436 5.68 10.68 26.48
C HIS A 436 5.22 12.14 26.52
N ARG A 437 6.13 13.07 26.88
CA ARG A 437 5.83 14.51 26.96
C ARG A 437 5.55 15.19 25.62
N MET A 438 5.83 14.54 24.49
CA MET A 438 5.47 15.07 23.17
C MET A 438 4.01 14.84 22.81
N LEU A 439 3.28 14.00 23.56
CA LEU A 439 1.90 13.65 23.21
C LEU A 439 0.91 14.74 23.64
N PRO A 440 0.07 15.26 22.72
CA PRO A 440 -0.80 16.40 23.00
C PRO A 440 -1.96 16.09 23.97
N PHE A 441 -2.18 14.81 24.30
CA PHE A 441 -3.20 14.34 25.24
C PHE A 441 -2.62 13.91 26.59
N VAL A 442 -1.31 14.10 26.79
CA VAL A 442 -0.61 13.89 28.04
C VAL A 442 -0.31 15.29 28.60
N ALA A 443 -1.16 15.75 29.52
CA ALA A 443 -0.98 17.03 30.22
C ALA A 443 -0.41 16.80 31.62
#